data_AF-A0AAW0LPL5-F1
#
_entry.id   AF-A0AAW0LPL5-F1
#
_cell.length_a   1.000
_cell.length_b   1.000
_cell.length_c   1.000
_cell.angle_alpha   90.00
_cell.angle_beta   90.00
_cell.angle_gamma   90.00
#
_symmetry.space_group_name_H-M   'P 1'
#
loop_
_entity.id
_entity.type
_entity.pdbx_description
1 polymer ?
#
loop_
_entity_poly.entity_id
_entity_poly.type
_entity_poly.pdbx_seq_one_letter_code
_entity_poly.pdbx_strand_id
1 'polypeptide(L)'
;MAKHFNLFVRGTINRYKKVSTESSNPGSVAEINAQFYQQESSKLRRQIREIQNLNRHIVGEALSSMTFKELKNLEGRLEKGITRVRTKKLT
;
A
#
# COMPACT_ATOMS: atom_id res chain seq x y z
N MET A 1 9.24 -35.67 -49.42
CA MET A 1 9.82 -35.78 -48.05
C MET A 1 10.46 -34.48 -47.57
N ALA A 2 11.48 -33.91 -48.24
CA ALA A 2 12.19 -32.71 -47.76
C ALA A 2 11.32 -31.45 -47.51
N LYS A 3 10.34 -31.18 -48.39
CA LYS A 3 9.41 -30.03 -48.25
C LYS A 3 8.55 -30.13 -46.98
N HIS A 4 8.09 -31.33 -46.65
CA HIS A 4 7.25 -31.58 -45.47
C HIS A 4 8.05 -31.43 -44.17
N PHE A 5 9.29 -31.95 -44.15
CA PHE A 5 10.20 -31.76 -43.03
C PHE A 5 10.51 -30.27 -42.78
N ASN A 6 10.74 -29.50 -43.84
CA ASN A 6 11.00 -28.06 -43.74
C ASN A 6 9.79 -27.29 -43.16
N LEU A 7 8.57 -27.65 -43.58
CA LEU A 7 7.32 -27.11 -43.02
C LEU A 7 7.16 -27.43 -41.53
N PHE A 8 7.47 -28.67 -41.13
CA PHE A 8 7.42 -29.10 -39.73
C PHE A 8 8.41 -28.33 -38.85
N VAL A 9 9.68 -28.24 -39.29
CA VAL A 9 10.74 -27.50 -38.57
C VAL A 9 10.37 -26.03 -38.42
N ARG A 10 9.90 -25.38 -39.50
CA ARG A 10 9.44 -23.99 -39.46
C ARG A 10 8.25 -23.78 -38.53
N GLY A 11 7.31 -24.73 -38.50
CA GLY A 11 6.17 -24.72 -37.59
C GLY A 11 6.61 -24.79 -36.12
N THR A 12 7.57 -25.64 -35.80
CA THR A 12 8.13 -25.77 -34.44
C THR A 12 8.90 -24.52 -34.02
N ILE A 13 9.70 -23.93 -34.92
CA ILE A 13 10.40 -22.66 -34.66
C ILE A 13 9.41 -21.53 -34.39
N ASN A 14 8.33 -21.43 -35.18
CA ASN A 14 7.32 -20.39 -34.99
C ASN A 14 6.56 -20.55 -33.67
N ARG A 15 6.22 -21.80 -33.28
CA ARG A 15 5.61 -22.07 -31.97
C ARG A 15 6.52 -21.67 -30.81
N TYR A 16 7.79 -22.01 -30.88
CA TYR A 16 8.76 -21.62 -29.84
C TYR A 16 8.87 -20.10 -29.72
N LYS A 17 9.04 -19.39 -30.84
CA LYS A 17 9.09 -17.92 -30.87
C LYS A 17 7.87 -17.27 -30.23
N LYS A 18 6.67 -17.77 -30.53
CA LYS A 18 5.41 -17.25 -29.98
C LYS A 18 5.36 -17.37 -28.45
N VAL A 19 5.70 -18.55 -27.93
CA VAL A 19 5.69 -18.81 -26.47
C VAL A 19 6.77 -17.97 -25.77
N SER A 20 7.95 -17.83 -26.36
CA SER A 20 9.02 -16.98 -25.80
C SER A 20 8.61 -15.51 -25.71
N THR A 21 7.89 -14.98 -26.71
CA THR A 21 7.42 -13.59 -26.69
C THR A 21 6.27 -13.36 -25.71
N GLU A 22 5.39 -14.35 -25.51
CA GLU A 22 4.30 -14.25 -24.53
C GLU A 22 4.81 -14.24 -23.08
N SER A 23 5.88 -14.99 -22.77
CA SER A 23 6.49 -15.00 -21.44
C SER A 23 7.27 -13.72 -21.07
N SER A 24 7.67 -12.93 -22.06
CA SER A 24 8.47 -11.71 -21.86
C SER A 24 7.65 -10.43 -21.98
N ASN A 25 6.33 -10.47 -21.81
CA ASN A 25 5.48 -9.30 -21.98
C ASN A 25 5.82 -8.22 -20.92
N PRO A 26 6.48 -7.11 -21.31
CA PRO A 26 6.88 -6.05 -20.37
C PRO A 26 5.65 -5.38 -19.73
N GLY A 27 4.49 -5.47 -20.40
CA GLY A 27 3.21 -5.01 -19.88
C GLY A 27 2.81 -5.71 -18.59
N SER A 28 3.12 -7.00 -18.42
CA SER A 28 2.76 -7.76 -17.20
C SER A 28 3.56 -7.30 -15.99
N VAL A 29 4.87 -7.09 -16.14
CA VAL A 29 5.72 -6.59 -15.05
C VAL A 29 5.37 -5.13 -14.70
N ALA A 30 5.15 -4.28 -15.71
CA ALA A 30 4.73 -2.90 -15.50
C ALA A 30 3.36 -2.82 -14.81
N GLU A 31 2.41 -3.68 -15.18
CA GLU A 31 1.09 -3.76 -14.57
C GLU A 31 1.13 -4.26 -13.12
N ILE A 32 1.91 -5.30 -12.83
CA ILE A 32 2.13 -5.79 -11.46
C ILE A 32 2.73 -4.68 -10.59
N ASN A 33 3.72 -3.95 -11.10
CA ASN A 33 4.32 -2.83 -10.39
C ASN A 33 3.31 -1.68 -10.17
N ALA A 34 2.49 -1.36 -11.18
CA ALA A 34 1.47 -0.33 -11.05
C ALA A 34 0.43 -0.71 -9.96
N GLN A 35 -0.03 -1.96 -9.92
CA GLN A 35 -0.93 -2.46 -8.90
C GLN A 35 -0.30 -2.41 -7.50
N PHE A 36 0.97 -2.82 -7.37
CA PHE A 36 1.71 -2.74 -6.12
C PHE A 36 1.77 -1.30 -5.58
N TYR A 37 2.17 -0.34 -6.41
CA TYR A 37 2.23 1.07 -5.99
C TYR A 37 0.84 1.65 -5.71
N GLN A 38 -0.19 1.23 -6.44
CA GLN A 38 -1.57 1.64 -6.16
C GLN A 38 -2.03 1.14 -4.78
N GLN A 39 -1.69 -0.09 -4.41
CA GLN A 39 -1.98 -0.67 -3.10
C GLN A 39 -1.23 0.08 -1.98
N GLU A 40 0.07 0.31 -2.15
CA GLU A 40 0.88 1.00 -1.14
C GLU A 40 0.43 2.45 -0.97
N SER A 41 0.10 3.13 -2.06
CA SER A 41 -0.49 4.47 -2.05
C SER A 41 -1.83 4.49 -1.31
N SER A 42 -2.67 3.46 -1.47
CA SER A 42 -3.95 3.35 -0.77
C SER A 42 -3.77 3.13 0.73
N LYS A 43 -2.77 2.34 1.12
CA LYS A 43 -2.39 2.11 2.52
C LYS A 43 -1.89 3.40 3.17
N LEU A 44 -0.99 4.14 2.50
CA LEU A 44 -0.49 5.43 2.97
C LEU A 44 -1.62 6.45 3.12
N ARG A 45 -2.53 6.55 2.15
CA ARG A 45 -3.73 7.40 2.25
C ARG A 45 -4.59 7.06 3.47
N ARG A 46 -4.73 5.77 3.80
CA ARG A 46 -5.46 5.33 5.00
C ARG A 46 -4.76 5.80 6.27
N GLN A 47 -3.45 5.61 6.36
CA GLN A 47 -2.65 6.05 7.51
C GLN A 47 -2.70 7.57 7.71
N ILE A 48 -2.65 8.35 6.63
CA ILE A 48 -2.80 9.82 6.70
C ILE A 48 -4.15 10.19 7.32
N ARG A 49 -5.25 9.57 6.86
CA ARG A 49 -6.59 9.83 7.43
C ARG A 49 -6.66 9.44 8.90
N GLU A 50 -6.09 8.29 9.28
CA GLU A 50 -6.03 7.85 10.67
C GLU A 50 -5.29 8.88 11.55
N ILE A 51 -4.13 9.36 11.10
CA ILE A 51 -3.36 10.40 11.81
C ILE A 51 -4.13 11.72 11.89
N GLN A 52 -4.77 12.15 10.81
CA GLN A 52 -5.59 13.36 10.81
C GLN A 52 -6.76 13.25 11.79
N ASN A 53 -7.44 12.10 11.86
CA ASN A 53 -8.51 11.87 12.83
C ASN A 53 -7.98 11.90 14.27
N LEU A 54 -6.84 11.25 14.52
CA LEU A 54 -6.19 11.28 15.83
C LEU A 54 -5.83 12.71 16.26
N ASN A 55 -5.30 13.53 15.35
CA ASN A 55 -4.97 14.92 15.63
C ASN A 55 -6.22 15.72 16.02
N ARG A 56 -7.33 15.56 15.28
CA ARG A 56 -8.61 16.21 15.62
C ARG A 56 -9.04 15.87 17.05
N HIS A 57 -9.01 14.60 17.42
CA HIS A 57 -9.36 14.19 18.78
C HIS A 57 -8.42 14.79 19.84
N ILE A 58 -7.10 14.79 19.58
CA ILE A 58 -6.09 15.37 20.49
C ILE A 58 -6.33 16.87 20.73
N VAL A 59 -6.80 17.61 19.73
CA VAL A 59 -7.14 19.04 19.86
C VAL A 59 -8.57 19.30 20.36
N GLY A 60 -9.30 18.24 20.73
CA GLY A 60 -10.63 18.34 21.32
C GLY A 60 -11.80 18.39 20.31
N GLU A 61 -11.56 18.08 19.05
CA GLU A 61 -12.60 18.03 18.01
C GLU A 61 -13.18 16.62 17.85
N ALA A 62 -14.39 16.52 17.29
CA ALA A 62 -15.10 15.27 16.95
C ALA A 62 -15.29 14.26 18.10
N LEU A 63 -15.14 14.70 19.35
CA LEU A 63 -15.23 13.84 20.55
C LEU A 63 -16.59 13.18 20.75
N SER A 64 -17.68 13.80 20.27
CA SER A 64 -19.04 13.26 20.40
C SER A 64 -19.25 11.92 19.72
N SER A 65 -18.41 11.59 18.72
CA SER A 65 -18.45 10.31 18.00
C SER A 65 -17.64 9.20 18.66
N MET A 66 -16.85 9.52 19.70
CA MET A 66 -16.00 8.57 20.39
C MET A 66 -16.76 7.84 21.50
N THR A 67 -16.47 6.57 21.68
CA THR A 67 -16.99 5.80 22.83
C THR A 67 -16.31 6.24 24.13
N PHE A 68 -16.95 5.96 25.27
CA PHE A 68 -16.37 6.26 26.60
C PHE A 68 -14.98 5.64 26.78
N LYS A 69 -14.77 4.41 26.29
CA LYS A 69 -13.48 3.72 26.35
C LYS A 69 -12.40 4.46 25.55
N GLU A 70 -12.73 4.95 24.36
CA GLU A 70 -11.80 5.70 23.52
C GLU A 70 -11.49 7.08 24.12
N LEU A 71 -12.49 7.75 24.69
CA LEU A 71 -12.29 9.02 25.42
C LEU A 71 -11.37 8.85 26.62
N LYS A 72 -11.56 7.80 27.43
CA LYS A 72 -10.67 7.48 28.54
C LYS A 72 -9.24 7.18 28.08
N ASN A 73 -9.07 6.50 26.95
CA ASN A 73 -7.75 6.27 26.37
C ASN A 73 -7.09 7.58 25.93
N LEU A 74 -7.84 8.45 25.24
CA LEU A 74 -7.38 9.75 24.78
C LEU A 74 -6.93 10.64 25.95
N GLU A 75 -7.76 10.73 27.00
CA GLU A 75 -7.45 11.46 28.23
C GLU A 75 -6.12 11.01 28.84
N GLY A 76 -5.93 9.69 29.03
CA GLY A 76 -4.69 9.15 29.60
C GLY A 76 -3.45 9.38 28.72
N ARG A 77 -3.61 9.45 27.38
CA ARG A 77 -2.51 9.81 26.46
C ARG A 77 -2.14 11.28 26.58
N LEU A 78 -3.14 12.16 26.66
CA LEU A 78 -2.95 13.61 26.82
C LEU A 78 -2.26 13.93 28.14
N GLU A 79 -2.72 13.33 29.24
CA GLU A 79 -2.13 13.54 30.57
C GLU A 79 -0.64 13.15 30.60
N LYS A 80 -0.28 11.98 30.05
CA LYS A 80 1.12 11.55 29.93
C LYS A 80 1.93 12.51 29.06
N GLY A 81 1.37 12.98 27.95
CA GLY A 81 2.03 13.93 27.04
C GLY A 81 2.32 15.27 27.73
N ILE A 82 1.31 15.83 28.40
CA ILE A 82 1.40 17.11 29.12
C ILE A 82 2.44 17.02 30.25
N THR A 83 2.40 15.93 31.04
CA THR A 83 3.38 15.71 32.11
C THR A 83 4.80 15.71 31.57
N ARG A 84 5.08 15.01 30.46
CA ARG A 84 6.41 14.99 29.83
C ARG A 84 6.86 16.38 29.36
N VAL A 85 5.97 17.17 28.77
CA VAL A 85 6.28 18.54 28.32
C VAL A 85 6.59 19.44 29.52
N ARG A 86 5.81 19.34 30.60
CA ARG A 86 6.02 20.11 31.83
C ARG A 86 7.33 19.73 32.51
N THR A 87 7.63 18.44 32.65
CA THR A 87 8.88 17.99 33.26
C THR A 87 10.10 18.52 32.52
N LYS A 88 10.10 18.47 31.18
CA LYS A 88 11.19 19.02 30.35
C LYS A 88 11.36 20.54 30.42
N LYS A 89 10.30 21.27 30.79
CA LYS A 89 10.35 22.74 30.93
C LYS A 89 10.82 23.18 32.31
N LEU A 90 10.68 22.31 33.32
CA LEU A 90 11.07 22.56 34.71
C LEU A 90 12.51 22.14 35.02
N THR A 91 13.14 21.39 34.12
CA THR A 91 14.58 21.09 34.07
C THR A 91 15.28 22.01 33.08
#